data_AF-A0A1Y1S0U9-F1
#
_entry.id   AF-A0A1Y1S0U9-F1
#
_cell.length_a   1.000
_cell.length_b   1.000
_cell.length_c   1.000
_cell.angle_alpha   90.00
_cell.angle_beta   90.00
_cell.angle_gamma   90.00
#
_symmetry.space_group_name_H-M   'P 1'
#
loop_
_entity.id
_entity.type
_entity.pdbx_description
1 polymer ?
#
loop_
_entity_poly.entity_id
_entity_poly.type
_entity_poly.pdbx_seq_one_letter_code
_entity_poly.pdbx_strand_id
1 'polypeptide(L)'
;MRVFTVIAFVLLIVSFPAFSGGQSESVDVMEGGMMEAMEMPEVNAIVDFRSLDHARELAAEKPTVLFFNASWCPSCKGAVRDFEANEVEIRDYYLVYVDYDSSDDLQEKYGVTYQHTFVQIDSEGKAVTKWNGGGTGEFLNKVKVM
;
A
#
# COMPACT_ATOMS: atom_id res chain seq x y z
N MET A 1 -67.72 6.91 25.07
CA MET A 1 -67.47 8.03 24.12
C MET A 1 -66.08 7.82 23.55
N ARG A 2 -65.96 7.37 22.29
CA ARG A 2 -65.73 8.24 21.10
C ARG A 2 -64.33 8.90 21.22
N VAL A 3 -63.33 8.68 20.38
CA VAL A 3 -63.28 8.34 18.94
C VAL A 3 -61.89 7.76 18.62
N PHE A 4 -61.83 6.71 17.80
CA PHE A 4 -60.61 6.23 17.13
C PHE A 4 -60.39 7.09 15.87
N THR A 5 -59.26 7.80 15.79
CA THR A 5 -58.89 8.56 14.59
C THR A 5 -58.05 7.68 13.68
N VAL A 6 -58.69 7.14 12.65
CA VAL A 6 -58.08 6.51 11.48
C VAL A 6 -57.58 7.63 10.57
N ILE A 7 -56.29 7.65 10.22
CA ILE A 7 -55.77 8.49 9.14
C ILE A 7 -55.18 7.58 8.07
N ALA A 8 -55.77 7.72 6.88
CA ALA A 8 -55.59 6.91 5.70
C ALA A 8 -54.27 7.24 4.96
N PHE A 9 -53.58 6.19 4.52
CA PHE A 9 -52.50 6.26 3.54
C PHE A 9 -53.09 6.60 2.16
N VAL A 10 -52.72 7.76 1.61
CA VAL A 10 -53.05 8.15 0.24
C VAL A 10 -51.87 7.80 -0.66
N LEU A 11 -52.05 6.76 -1.48
CA LEU A 11 -51.18 6.36 -2.58
C LEU A 11 -51.37 7.33 -3.76
N LEU A 12 -50.33 8.09 -4.11
CA LEU A 12 -50.27 8.85 -5.37
C LEU A 12 -49.54 8.05 -6.43
N ILE A 13 -50.36 7.39 -7.24
CA ILE A 13 -50.06 6.76 -8.52
C ILE A 13 -49.76 7.88 -9.54
N VAL A 14 -48.50 8.04 -9.92
CA VAL A 14 -48.11 8.76 -11.14
C VAL A 14 -48.04 7.76 -12.29
N SER A 15 -48.94 7.91 -13.24
CA SER A 15 -49.02 7.11 -14.46
C SER A 15 -48.72 7.97 -15.69
N PHE A 16 -48.21 7.27 -16.72
CA PHE A 16 -48.03 7.63 -18.15
C PHE A 16 -46.69 8.25 -18.60
N PRO A 17 -46.22 7.98 -19.84
CA PRO A 17 -46.41 6.80 -20.71
C PRO A 17 -45.11 6.21 -21.31
N ALA A 18 -45.32 5.04 -21.91
CA ALA A 18 -44.52 4.33 -22.91
C ALA A 18 -43.53 5.17 -23.76
N PHE A 19 -42.26 4.74 -23.75
CA PHE A 19 -41.31 4.98 -24.83
C PHE A 19 -40.83 3.62 -25.38
N SER A 20 -40.66 3.59 -26.69
CA SER A 20 -40.63 2.44 -27.59
C SER A 20 -39.20 2.04 -27.97
N GLY A 21 -39.00 0.75 -28.23
CA GLY A 21 -37.83 0.17 -28.91
C GLY A 21 -36.90 -0.58 -27.96
N GLY A 22 -36.48 -1.81 -28.21
CA GLY A 22 -36.65 -2.71 -29.34
C GLY A 22 -35.70 -3.89 -29.14
N GLN A 23 -36.19 -5.09 -29.49
CA GLN A 23 -35.49 -6.32 -29.86
C GLN A 23 -34.64 -7.10 -28.84
N SER A 24 -35.04 -8.37 -28.75
CA SER A 24 -34.45 -9.55 -28.16
C SER A 24 -33.26 -10.10 -28.95
N GLU A 25 -32.65 -11.17 -28.38
CA GLU A 25 -31.73 -12.15 -29.00
C GLU A 25 -30.26 -11.70 -29.04
N SER A 26 -29.24 -12.52 -28.81
CA SER A 26 -29.10 -13.96 -28.59
C SER A 26 -27.72 -14.20 -27.96
N VAL A 27 -27.57 -15.32 -27.27
CA VAL A 27 -26.28 -15.82 -26.79
C VAL A 27 -25.41 -16.20 -27.99
N ASP A 28 -24.17 -15.71 -28.01
CA ASP A 28 -23.09 -16.28 -28.83
C ASP A 28 -21.85 -16.52 -27.97
N VAL A 29 -21.37 -17.76 -28.04
CA VAL A 29 -20.17 -18.28 -27.40
C VAL A 29 -19.06 -18.33 -28.45
N MET A 30 -17.82 -18.28 -27.97
CA MET A 30 -16.56 -18.73 -28.56
C MET A 30 -15.77 -17.66 -29.34
N GLU A 31 -14.63 -17.27 -28.79
CA GLU A 31 -13.28 -17.62 -29.28
C GLU A 31 -12.25 -16.61 -28.79
N GLY A 32 -11.04 -17.10 -28.52
CA GLY A 32 -9.87 -16.25 -28.36
C GLY A 32 -9.11 -16.55 -27.10
N GLY A 33 -8.21 -17.54 -27.18
CA GLY A 33 -7.11 -17.66 -26.24
C GLY A 33 -6.32 -16.35 -26.25
N MET A 34 -6.42 -15.60 -25.17
CA MET A 34 -5.46 -14.57 -24.85
C MET A 34 -4.51 -15.22 -23.87
N MET A 35 -3.28 -15.40 -24.34
CA MET A 35 -2.14 -15.60 -23.49
C MET A 35 -2.24 -14.55 -22.40
N GLU A 36 -2.45 -14.96 -21.14
CA GLU A 36 -2.13 -14.12 -20.00
C GLU A 36 -0.63 -13.87 -20.13
N ALA A 37 -0.30 -12.79 -20.83
CA ALA A 37 0.98 -12.15 -20.71
C ALA A 37 1.14 -11.95 -19.22
N MET A 38 2.05 -12.75 -18.67
CA MET A 38 2.52 -12.63 -17.31
C MET A 38 2.86 -11.15 -17.12
N GLU A 39 1.94 -10.41 -16.51
CA GLU A 39 2.19 -9.08 -16.00
C GLU A 39 3.31 -9.33 -15.00
N MET A 40 4.55 -9.06 -15.43
CA MET A 40 5.66 -8.93 -14.50
C MET A 40 5.18 -7.88 -13.51
N PRO A 41 4.93 -8.23 -12.24
CA PRO A 41 4.47 -7.23 -11.31
C PRO A 41 5.51 -6.13 -11.34
N GLU A 42 5.08 -4.90 -11.57
CA GLU A 42 5.93 -3.74 -11.33
C GLU A 42 6.41 -3.89 -9.88
N VAL A 43 7.67 -4.31 -9.71
CA VAL A 43 8.28 -4.46 -8.39
C VAL A 43 8.52 -3.06 -7.87
N ASN A 44 7.47 -2.49 -7.30
CA ASN A 44 7.49 -1.18 -6.66
C ASN A 44 8.65 -1.15 -5.66
N ALA A 45 9.49 -0.13 -5.77
CA ALA A 45 10.64 0.02 -4.88
C ALA A 45 10.18 0.31 -3.45
N ILE A 46 9.00 0.93 -3.31
CA ILE A 46 8.41 1.33 -2.05
C ILE A 46 7.24 0.40 -1.74
N VAL A 47 7.24 -0.18 -0.53
CA VAL A 47 6.21 -1.12 -0.08
C VAL A 47 5.85 -0.86 1.38
N ASP A 48 4.61 -1.12 1.77
CA ASP A 48 4.21 -1.06 3.18
C ASP A 48 4.61 -2.32 3.93
N PHE A 49 5.00 -2.15 5.20
CA PHE A 49 5.29 -3.25 6.09
C PHE A 49 4.04 -4.09 6.36
N ARG A 50 4.13 -5.40 6.13
CA ARG A 50 3.06 -6.37 6.40
C ARG A 50 3.42 -7.31 7.54
N SER A 51 4.60 -7.90 7.46
CA SER A 51 5.15 -8.82 8.46
C SER A 51 6.66 -8.89 8.29
N LEU A 52 7.36 -9.37 9.32
CA LEU A 52 8.79 -9.58 9.23
C LEU A 52 9.15 -10.67 8.22
N ASP A 53 8.33 -11.71 8.08
CA ASP A 53 8.58 -12.77 7.10
C ASP A 53 8.47 -12.25 5.66
N HIS A 54 7.49 -11.39 5.37
CA HIS A 54 7.42 -10.73 4.06
C HIS A 54 8.64 -9.84 3.81
N ALA A 55 9.10 -9.08 4.82
CA ALA A 55 10.31 -8.27 4.69
C ALA A 55 11.58 -9.13 4.44
N ARG A 56 11.63 -10.35 4.98
CA ARG A 56 12.72 -11.31 4.74
C ARG A 56 12.69 -11.89 3.32
N GLU A 57 11.50 -12.17 2.79
CA GLU A 57 11.31 -12.58 1.39
C GLU A 57 11.86 -11.49 0.44
N LEU A 58 11.49 -10.22 0.67
CA LEU A 58 12.03 -9.08 -0.07
C LEU A 58 13.56 -8.98 0.03
N ALA A 59 14.10 -9.16 1.25
CA ALA A 59 15.55 -9.12 1.50
C ALA A 59 16.33 -10.28 0.86
N ALA A 60 15.65 -11.38 0.51
CA ALA A 60 16.24 -12.48 -0.25
C ALA A 60 16.34 -12.17 -1.76
N GLU A 61 15.57 -11.20 -2.27
CA GLU A 61 15.57 -10.81 -3.68
C GLU A 61 16.54 -9.65 -3.96
N LYS A 62 16.45 -8.57 -3.17
CA LYS A 62 17.30 -7.37 -3.31
C LYS A 62 17.46 -6.64 -1.97
N PRO A 63 18.45 -5.73 -1.81
CA PRO A 63 18.69 -5.13 -0.51
C PRO A 63 17.47 -4.36 -0.01
N THR A 64 17.07 -4.67 1.23
CA THR A 64 15.80 -4.24 1.80
C THR A 64 16.03 -3.39 3.05
N VAL A 65 15.35 -2.25 3.12
CA VAL A 65 15.49 -1.26 4.20
C VAL A 65 14.12 -0.97 4.79
N LEU A 66 14.01 -1.15 6.10
CA LEU A 66 12.86 -0.73 6.88
C LEU A 66 12.97 0.76 7.20
N PHE A 67 11.96 1.55 6.87
CA PHE A 67 11.85 2.96 7.20
C PHE A 67 10.76 3.19 8.24
N PHE A 68 11.18 3.34 9.49
CA PHE A 68 10.34 3.66 10.63
C PHE A 68 9.90 5.12 10.53
N ASN A 69 8.64 5.34 10.18
CA ASN A 69 8.09 6.65 9.91
C ASN A 69 6.74 6.83 10.63
N ALA A 70 6.34 8.09 10.83
CA ALA A 70 5.06 8.42 11.44
C ALA A 70 4.36 9.54 10.67
N SER A 71 3.04 9.49 10.58
CA SER A 71 2.25 10.46 9.81
C SER A 71 2.36 11.90 10.35
N TRP A 72 2.53 12.06 11.66
CA TRP A 72 2.69 13.36 12.33
C TRP A 72 4.11 13.94 12.20
N CYS A 73 5.10 13.12 11.83
CA CYS A 73 6.51 13.50 11.78
C CYS A 73 6.83 14.38 10.55
N PRO A 74 7.22 15.66 10.73
CA PRO A 74 7.46 16.56 9.61
C PRO A 74 8.60 16.13 8.69
N SER A 75 9.71 15.66 9.29
CA SER A 75 10.88 15.19 8.53
C SER A 75 10.58 13.89 7.77
N CYS A 76 9.77 13.00 8.36
CA CYS A 76 9.32 11.77 7.72
C CYS A 76 8.49 12.06 6.48
N LYS A 77 7.52 12.98 6.58
CA LYS A 77 6.76 13.45 5.40
C LYS A 77 7.65 14.06 4.32
N GLY A 78 8.75 14.70 4.71
CA GLY A 78 9.78 15.19 3.78
C GLY A 78 10.45 14.04 3.03
N ALA A 79 10.92 13.04 3.76
CA ALA A 79 11.58 11.87 3.18
C ALA A 79 10.64 11.03 2.30
N VAL A 80 9.39 10.80 2.72
CA VAL A 80 8.38 10.08 1.91
C VAL A 80 8.20 10.75 0.55
N ARG A 81 7.94 12.07 0.51
CA ARG A 81 7.82 12.81 -0.75
C ARG A 81 9.07 12.74 -1.61
N ASP A 82 10.25 12.75 -0.97
CA ASP A 82 11.52 12.64 -1.68
C ASP A 82 11.70 11.26 -2.32
N PHE A 83 11.38 10.17 -1.61
CA PHE A 83 11.43 8.83 -2.19
C PHE A 83 10.40 8.61 -3.28
N GLU A 84 9.17 9.10 -3.10
CA GLU A 84 8.13 9.03 -4.13
C GLU A 84 8.54 9.80 -5.40
N ALA A 85 9.20 10.95 -5.25
CA ALA A 85 9.69 11.74 -6.38
C ALA A 85 10.90 11.10 -7.10
N ASN A 86 11.66 10.26 -6.41
CA ASN A 86 12.89 9.64 -6.91
C ASN A 86 12.81 8.10 -6.92
N GLU A 87 11.61 7.52 -7.03
CA GLU A 87 11.40 6.07 -6.93
C GLU A 87 12.27 5.29 -7.94
N VAL A 88 12.49 5.87 -9.13
CA VAL A 88 13.34 5.28 -10.18
C VAL A 88 14.79 5.09 -9.70
N GLU A 89 15.32 5.99 -8.88
CA GLU A 89 16.70 5.90 -8.35
C GLU A 89 16.86 4.77 -7.34
N ILE A 90 15.78 4.38 -6.67
CA ILE A 90 15.80 3.33 -5.63
C ILE A 90 15.23 2.00 -6.10
N ARG A 91 14.93 1.83 -7.40
CA ARG A 91 14.29 0.62 -7.96
C ARG A 91 15.05 -0.69 -7.69
N ASP A 92 16.37 -0.60 -7.51
CA ASP A 92 17.24 -1.73 -7.21
C ASP A 92 17.21 -2.13 -5.72
N TYR A 93 16.36 -1.47 -4.91
CA TYR A 93 16.18 -1.70 -3.49
C TYR A 93 14.70 -1.88 -3.15
N TYR A 94 14.42 -2.47 -1.99
CA TYR A 94 13.11 -2.34 -1.36
C TYR A 94 13.20 -1.37 -0.18
N LEU A 95 12.36 -0.35 -0.18
CA LEU A 95 12.13 0.58 0.91
C LEU A 95 10.77 0.24 1.54
N VAL A 96 10.81 -0.32 2.74
CA VAL A 96 9.63 -0.83 3.45
C VAL A 96 9.17 0.19 4.48
N TYR A 97 8.00 0.79 4.32
CA TYR A 97 7.44 1.73 5.27
C TYR A 97 6.89 1.00 6.50
N VAL A 98 7.49 1.28 7.66
CA VAL A 98 7.07 0.74 8.96
C VAL A 98 6.44 1.88 9.75
N ASP A 99 5.19 1.72 10.16
CA ASP A 99 4.54 2.68 11.06
C ASP A 99 5.21 2.60 12.44
N TYR A 100 5.86 3.69 12.82
CA TYR A 100 6.55 3.83 14.09
C TYR A 100 5.58 3.68 15.27
N ASP A 101 4.36 4.19 15.18
CA ASP A 101 3.43 4.23 16.31
C ASP A 101 2.79 2.86 16.63
N SER A 102 2.94 1.88 15.73
CA SER A 102 2.32 0.55 15.86
C SER A 102 3.29 -0.63 15.75
N SER A 103 4.60 -0.39 15.95
CA SER A 103 5.64 -1.39 15.68
C SER A 103 6.63 -1.59 16.85
N ASP A 104 6.14 -1.58 18.09
CA ASP A 104 6.97 -1.64 19.31
C ASP A 104 7.96 -2.83 19.31
N ASP A 105 7.51 -4.04 18.91
CA ASP A 105 8.36 -5.23 18.86
C ASP A 105 9.55 -5.06 17.89
N LEU A 106 9.33 -4.40 16.74
CA LEU A 106 10.39 -4.11 15.78
C LEU A 106 11.31 -3.00 16.28
N GLN A 107 10.74 -2.01 16.96
CA GLN A 107 11.52 -0.94 17.57
C GLN A 107 12.48 -1.51 18.62
N GLU A 108 12.00 -2.38 19.50
CA GLU A 108 12.83 -3.08 20.48
C GLU A 108 13.89 -3.93 19.77
N LYS A 109 13.48 -4.78 18.82
CA LYS A 109 14.37 -5.69 18.09
C LYS A 109 15.55 -4.98 17.42
N TYR A 110 15.31 -3.82 16.82
CA TYR A 110 16.34 -3.08 16.08
C TYR A 110 16.91 -1.88 16.86
N GLY A 111 16.48 -1.68 18.10
CA GLY A 111 16.85 -0.55 18.95
C GLY A 111 16.52 0.79 18.30
N VAL A 112 15.34 0.91 17.69
CA VAL A 112 14.82 2.16 17.13
C VAL A 112 14.16 2.92 18.28
N THR A 113 14.59 4.16 18.51
CA THR A 113 14.11 4.97 19.65
C THR A 113 13.40 6.26 19.22
N TYR A 114 13.31 6.50 17.91
CA TYR A 114 12.56 7.59 17.33
C TYR A 114 12.26 7.32 15.84
N GLN A 115 11.26 8.02 15.33
CA GLN A 115 10.84 8.03 13.94
C GLN A 115 11.91 8.61 13.00
N HIS A 116 11.74 8.44 11.69
CA HIS A 116 12.74 8.78 10.68
C HIS A 116 14.02 7.95 10.83
N THR A 117 13.87 6.66 11.09
CA THR A 117 14.96 5.71 11.28
C THR A 117 14.93 4.67 10.18
N PHE A 118 16.08 4.37 9.61
CA PHE A 118 16.24 3.35 8.59
C PHE A 118 17.04 2.18 9.14
N VAL A 119 16.59 0.96 8.85
CA VAL A 119 17.26 -0.28 9.23
C VAL A 119 17.34 -1.18 8.01
N GLN A 120 18.55 -1.39 7.49
CA GLN A 120 18.75 -2.41 6.47
C GLN A 120 18.78 -3.79 7.12
N ILE A 121 18.06 -4.74 6.54
CA ILE A 121 18.01 -6.13 7.01
C ILE A 121 18.57 -7.10 5.96
N ASP A 122 19.12 -8.22 6.42
CA ASP A 122 19.44 -9.38 5.57
C ASP A 122 18.22 -10.31 5.42
N SER A 123 18.37 -11.39 4.64
CA SER A 123 17.32 -12.40 4.40
C SER A 123 16.91 -13.20 5.64
N GLU A 124 17.70 -13.16 6.71
CA GLU A 124 17.33 -13.72 8.02
C GLU A 124 16.58 -12.70 8.90
N GLY A 125 16.43 -11.46 8.43
CA GLY A 125 15.78 -10.36 9.14
C GLY A 125 16.66 -9.74 10.22
N LYS A 126 17.98 -9.94 10.16
CA LYS A 126 18.95 -9.34 11.07
C LYS A 126 19.42 -8.00 10.51
N ALA A 127 19.64 -7.04 11.42
CA ALA A 127 20.10 -5.71 11.04
C ALA A 127 21.55 -5.73 10.52
N VAL A 128 21.75 -5.08 9.38
CA VAL A 128 23.04 -4.95 8.67
C VAL A 128 23.65 -3.56 8.85
N THR A 129 22.80 -2.53 8.82
CA THR A 129 23.15 -1.16 9.15
C THR A 129 21.90 -0.40 9.58
N LYS A 130 22.09 0.65 10.38
CA LYS A 130 21.02 1.53 10.88
C LYS A 130 21.49 2.98 10.84
N TRP A 131 20.62 3.88 10.42
CA TRP A 131 20.87 5.32 10.44
C TRP A 131 19.58 6.10 10.64
N ASN A 132 19.70 7.39 10.89
CA ASN A 132 18.57 8.28 11.15
C ASN A 132 18.62 9.50 10.25
N GLY A 133 17.44 9.97 9.83
CA GLY A 133 17.32 11.11 8.94
C GLY A 133 17.74 10.81 7.49
N GLY A 134 17.46 11.77 6.62
CA GLY A 134 17.86 11.74 5.21
C GLY A 134 16.68 11.61 4.25
N GLY A 135 17.01 11.18 3.04
CA GLY A 135 16.13 10.92 1.92
C GLY A 135 16.91 10.05 0.93
N THR A 136 16.56 10.11 -0.35
CA THR A 136 17.13 9.30 -1.44
C THR A 136 18.66 9.34 -1.48
N GLY A 137 19.26 10.54 -1.43
CA GLY A 137 20.73 10.67 -1.49
C GLY A 137 21.46 10.02 -0.31
N GLU A 138 20.99 10.22 0.92
CA GLU A 138 21.60 9.59 2.10
C GLU A 138 21.33 8.09 2.11
N PHE A 139 20.13 7.66 1.70
CA PHE A 139 19.77 6.26 1.56
C PHE A 139 20.75 5.53 0.63
N LEU A 140 20.97 6.02 -0.59
CA LEU A 140 21.87 5.41 -1.56
C LEU A 140 23.32 5.36 -1.08
N ASN A 141 23.74 6.32 -0.25
CA ASN A 141 25.08 6.34 0.35
C ASN A 141 25.25 5.36 1.53
N LYS A 142 24.16 4.98 2.20
CA LYS A 142 24.20 4.18 3.45
C LYS A 142 23.88 2.72 3.24
N VAL A 143 23.07 2.39 2.24
CA VAL A 143 22.72 1.00 1.93
C VAL A 143 23.96 0.22 1.54
N LYS A 144 24.15 -0.95 2.16
CA LYS A 144 25.22 -1.88 1.83
C LYS A 144 24.71 -2.87 0.80
N VAL A 145 25.37 -2.97 -0.35
CA VAL A 145 25.13 -4.08 -1.28
C VAL A 145 25.71 -5.35 -0.63
N MET A 146 24.89 -6.40 -0.52
CA MET A 146 25.23 -7.67 0.13
C MET A 146 25.53 -8.76 -0.89
#